data_AF-A0A673GDV1-F1
#
_entry.id   AF-A0A673GDV1-F1
#
_cell.length_a   1.000
_cell.length_b   1.000
_cell.length_c   1.000
_cell.angle_alpha   90.00
_cell.angle_beta   90.00
_cell.angle_gamma   90.00
#
_symmetry.space_group_name_H-M   'P 1'
#
loop_
_entity.id
_entity.type
_entity.pdbx_description
1 polymer ?
#
loop_
_entity_poly.entity_id
_entity_poly.type
_entity_poly.pdbx_seq_one_letter_code
_entity_poly.pdbx_strand_id
1 'polypeptide(L)' 'MKVLEWPSQSPVLNLIEMLWHDLKQSFHSQEPSNVAELKQLCKEEWAKIRPQRCERLIASY' A
#
# COMPACT_ATOMS: atom_id res chain seq x y z
N MET A 1 19.58 11.33 5.73
CA MET A 1 18.50 10.34 5.54
C MET A 1 18.95 9.03 6.16
N LYS A 2 18.21 8.52 7.14
CA LYS A 2 18.55 7.27 7.82
C LYS A 2 17.98 6.13 6.98
N VAL A 3 18.83 5.43 6.24
CA VAL A 3 18.44 4.20 5.55
C VAL A 3 18.25 3.15 6.63
N LEU A 4 17.08 2.50 6.66
CA LEU A 4 16.86 1.34 7.52
C LEU A 4 17.79 0.22 7.03
N GLU A 5 18.68 -0.29 7.88
CA GLU A 5 19.48 -1.46 7.55
C GLU A 5 18.54 -2.64 7.30
N TRP A 6 18.55 -3.14 6.07
CA TRP A 6 17.61 -4.12 5.60
C TRP A 6 18.26 -5.50 5.55
N PRO A 7 17.81 -6.47 6.35
CA PRO A 7 18.23 -7.82 6.13
C PRO A 7 17.61 -8.32 4.82
N SER A 8 18.43 -8.85 3.93
CA SER A 8 17.94 -9.71 2.85
C SER A 8 17.10 -10.81 3.50
N GLN A 9 15.80 -10.90 3.17
CA GLN A 9 14.74 -11.71 3.80
C GLN A 9 13.81 -10.98 4.78
N SER A 10 13.93 -9.65 4.97
CA SER A 10 12.94 -8.89 5.74
C SER A 10 11.59 -8.83 4.99
N PRO A 11 10.43 -9.13 5.63
CA PRO A 11 9.08 -9.17 5.05
C PRO A 11 8.50 -7.79 4.78
N VAL A 12 9.27 -6.97 4.09
CA VAL A 12 8.72 -5.78 3.47
C VAL A 12 7.88 -6.13 2.26
N LEU A 13 8.03 -7.35 1.73
CA LEU A 13 6.97 -8.00 0.98
C LEU A 13 5.65 -7.95 1.76
N ASN A 14 5.59 -8.33 3.04
CA ASN A 14 4.34 -8.29 3.80
C ASN A 14 3.77 -6.85 3.95
N LEU A 15 4.61 -5.85 4.24
CA LEU A 15 4.18 -4.46 4.34
C LEU A 15 3.64 -3.90 3.03
N ILE A 16 4.39 -4.01 1.93
CA ILE A 16 3.95 -3.48 0.63
C ILE A 16 2.84 -4.32 0.02
N GLU A 17 2.85 -5.64 0.22
CA GLU A 17 1.78 -6.55 -0.21
C GLU A 17 0.48 -6.26 0.53
N MET A 18 0.52 -5.93 1.82
CA MET A 18 -0.67 -5.50 2.56
C MET A 18 -1.23 -4.17 2.04
N LEU A 19 -0.36 -3.21 1.69
CA LEU A 19 -0.81 -1.97 1.05
C LEU A 19 -1.39 -2.23 -0.35
N TRP A 20 -0.79 -3.14 -1.12
CA TRP A 20 -1.33 -3.58 -2.40
C TRP A 20 -2.65 -4.32 -2.28
N HIS A 21 -2.85 -5.08 -1.19
CA HIS A 21 -4.11 -5.74 -0.90
C HIS A 21 -5.21 -4.70 -0.65
N ASP A 22 -4.94 -3.69 0.19
CA ASP A 22 -5.88 -2.59 0.46
C ASP A 22 -6.26 -1.86 -0.85
N LEU A 23 -5.30 -1.60 -1.75
CA LEU A 23 -5.56 -0.99 -3.07
C LEU A 23 -6.40 -1.90 -4.00
N LYS A 24 -6.09 -3.19 -4.07
CA LYS A 24 -6.82 -4.16 -4.91
C LYS A 24 -8.28 -4.26 -4.50
N GLN A 25 -8.57 -4.21 -3.20
CA GLN A 25 -9.92 -4.22 -2.69
C GLN A 25 -10.72 -2.99 -3.19
N SER A 26 -10.10 -1.80 -3.19
CA SER A 26 -10.75 -0.59 -3.71
C SER A 26 -10.95 -0.64 -5.22
N PHE A 27 -10.01 -1.20 -5.99
CA PHE A 27 -10.20 -1.41 -7.44
C PHE A 27 -11.38 -2.35 -7.74
N HIS A 28 -11.55 -3.42 -6.97
CA HIS A 28 -12.71 -4.30 -7.10
C HIS A 28 -14.02 -3.61 -6.74
N SER A 29 -14.02 -2.68 -5.78
CA SER A 29 -15.24 -1.98 -5.39
C SER A 29 -15.67 -0.90 -6.38
N GLN A 30 -14.72 -0.24 -7.06
CA GLN A 30 -15.03 0.89 -7.95
C GLN A 30 -15.01 0.54 -9.45
N GLU A 31 -14.50 -0.65 -9.80
CA GLU A 31 -14.52 -1.22 -11.15
C GLU A 31 -14.13 -0.22 -12.27
N PRO A 32 -12.93 0.40 -12.19
CA PRO A 32 -12.52 1.42 -13.14
C PRO A 32 -12.47 0.86 -14.57
N SER A 33 -13.08 1.59 -15.51
CA SER A 33 -13.30 1.11 -16.87
C SER A 33 -12.13 1.44 -17.81
N ASN A 34 -11.22 2.33 -17.39
CA ASN A 34 -10.05 2.70 -18.19
C ASN A 34 -8.81 2.98 -17.31
N VAL A 35 -7.65 3.04 -17.97
CA VAL A 35 -6.35 3.23 -17.30
C VAL A 35 -6.23 4.61 -16.63
N ALA A 36 -6.93 5.63 -17.14
CA ALA A 36 -6.89 6.97 -16.53
C ALA A 36 -7.65 6.99 -15.19
N GLU A 37 -8.84 6.41 -15.15
CA GLU A 37 -9.62 6.19 -13.92
C GLU A 37 -8.83 5.34 -12.93
N LEU A 38 -8.24 4.22 -13.36
CA LEU A 38 -7.45 3.37 -12.48
C LEU A 38 -6.25 4.11 -11.86
N LYS A 39 -5.58 4.97 -12.64
CA LYS A 39 -4.47 5.80 -12.14
C LYS A 39 -4.96 6.85 -11.13
N GLN A 40 -6.10 7.47 -11.38
CA GLN A 40 -6.67 8.45 -10.47
C GLN A 40 -7.09 7.79 -9.16
N LEU A 41 -7.79 6.67 -9.25
CA LEU A 41 -8.25 5.87 -8.12
C LEU A 41 -7.08 5.37 -7.27
N CYS A 42 -6.02 4.90 -7.91
CA CYS A 42 -4.81 4.48 -7.22
C CYS A 42 -4.20 5.63 -6.39
N LYS A 43 -4.15 6.86 -6.93
CA LYS A 43 -3.64 8.03 -6.20
C LYS A 43 -4.55 8.43 -5.05
N GLU A 44 -5.86 8.41 -5.26
CA GLU A 44 -6.85 8.76 -4.23
C GLU A 44 -6.82 7.76 -3.08
N GLU A 45 -6.83 6.46 -3.39
CA GLU A 45 -6.77 5.40 -2.39
C GLU A 45 -5.41 5.38 -1.68
N TRP A 46 -4.31 5.57 -2.39
CA TRP A 46 -2.98 5.71 -1.77
C TRP A 46 -2.92 6.89 -0.80
N ALA A 47 -3.52 8.02 -1.15
CA ALA A 47 -3.57 9.20 -0.27
C ALA A 47 -4.45 8.98 0.98
N LYS A 48 -5.41 8.04 0.94
CA LYS A 48 -6.22 7.65 2.10
C LYS A 48 -5.46 6.75 3.09
N ILE A 49 -4.38 6.11 2.66
CA ILE A 49 -3.54 5.28 3.52
C ILE A 49 -2.84 6.19 4.54
N ARG A 50 -3.35 6.15 5.76
CA ARG A 50 -2.82 6.92 6.88
C ARG A 50 -1.43 6.40 7.30
N PRO A 51 -0.47 7.28 7.68
CA PRO A 51 0.83 6.86 8.20
C PRO A 51 0.73 5.89 9.38
N GLN A 52 -0.32 6.04 10.21
CA GLN A 52 -0.59 5.16 11.35
C GLN A 52 -0.88 3.70 10.93
N ARG A 53 -1.35 3.48 9.69
CA ARG A 53 -1.49 2.13 9.13
C ARG A 53 -0.10 1.52 8.95
N CYS A 54 0.83 2.24 8.32
CA CYS A 54 2.21 1.79 8.16
C CYS A 54 2.90 1.56 9.50
N GLU A 55 2.71 2.46 10.48
CA GLU A 55 3.27 2.30 11.83
C GLU A 55 2.76 1.04 12.53
N ARG A 56 1.45 0.75 12.45
CA ARG A 56 0.87 -0.49 13.00
C ARG A 56 1.44 -1.74 12.34
N LEU A 57 1.63 -1.70 11.02
CA LEU A 57 2.19 -2.83 10.28
C LEU A 57 3.66 -3.06 10.62
N ILE A 58 4.43 -1.98 10.81
CA ILE A 58 5.81 -2.05 11.27
C ILE A 58 5.88 -2.57 12.71
N ALA A 59 4.96 -2.15 13.58
CA ALA A 59 4.90 -2.60 14.97
C ALA A 59 4.38 -4.04 15.15
N SER A 60 3.68 -4.59 14.15
CA SER A 60 3.27 -6.00 14.14
C SER A 60 4.38 -6.96 13.66
N TYR A 61 5.53 -6.42 13.30
CA TYR A 61 6.72 -7.14 12.87
C TYR A 61 7.71 -7.27 14.02
#